data_AF-A0A7C7RCY5-F1
#
_entry.id   AF-A0A7C7RCY5-F1
#
_cell.length_a   1.000
_cell.length_b   1.000
_cell.length_c   1.000
_cell.angle_alpha   90.00
_cell.angle_beta   90.00
_cell.angle_gamma   90.00
#
_symmetry.space_group_name_H-M   'P 1'
#
loop_
_entity.id
_entity.type
_entity.pdbx_description
1 polymer ?
#
loop_
_entity_poly.entity_id
_entity_poly.type
_entity_poly.pdbx_seq_one_letter_code
_entity_poly.pdbx_strand_id
1 'polypeptide(L)' 'MYEQLFGFKEKPFTILPDPAYLYMSRIHRLALVHLEYGLMHRAGFIVISGDIGTG' A
#
# COMPACT_ATOMS: atom_id res chain seq x y z
N MET A 1 18.34 -17.04 10.87
CA MET A 1 19.80 -16.92 11.16
C MET A 1 20.29 -15.51 10.86
N TYR A 2 19.90 -14.88 9.75
CA TYR A 2 20.24 -13.48 9.48
C TYR A 2 19.32 -12.49 10.22
N GLU A 3 18.09 -12.89 10.50
CA GLU A 3 17.08 -12.03 11.15
C GLU A 3 17.52 -11.61 12.55
N GLN A 4 17.99 -12.56 13.36
CA GLN A 4 18.50 -12.29 14.71
C GLN A 4 19.80 -11.47 14.69
N LEU A 5 20.66 -11.67 13.68
CA LEU A 5 21.92 -10.93 13.54
C LEU A 5 21.70 -9.46 13.19
N PHE A 6 20.70 -9.16 12.34
CA PHE A 6 20.38 -7.81 11.86
C PHE A 6 19.16 -7.17 12.54
N GLY A 7 18.52 -7.86 13.48
CA GLY A 7 17.32 -7.38 14.17
C GLY A 7 16.07 -7.32 13.28
N PHE A 8 16.02 -8.10 12.20
CA PHE A 8 14.81 -8.18 11.38
C PHE A 8 13.71 -8.97 12.10
N LYS A 9 12.48 -8.49 11.97
CA LYS A 9 11.30 -9.16 12.54
C LYS A 9 10.87 -10.39 11.75
N GLU A 10 11.27 -10.43 10.48
CA GLU A 10 10.93 -11.50 9.55
C GLU A 10 12.01 -11.65 8.48
N LYS A 11 11.82 -12.62 7.58
CA LYS A 11 12.78 -12.92 6.53
C LYS A 11 12.89 -11.73 5.56
N PRO A 12 14.06 -11.08 5.46
CA PRO A 12 14.24 -9.95 4.55
C PRO A 12 14.27 -10.44 3.08
N PHE A 13 14.06 -9.51 2.14
CA PHE A 13 14.20 -9.72 0.69
C PHE A 13 13.23 -10.75 0.09
N THR A 14 12.00 -10.80 0.60
CA THR A 14 10.91 -11.47 -0.13
C THR A 14 10.63 -10.74 -1.45
N ILE A 15 10.31 -11.50 -2.49
CA ILE A 15 9.95 -10.95 -3.82
C ILE A 15 8.50 -10.46 -3.83
N LEU A 16 7.67 -10.98 -2.92
CA LEU A 16 6.26 -10.60 -2.84
C LEU A 16 6.13 -9.25 -2.14
N PRO A 17 5.38 -8.29 -2.72
CA PRO A 17 5.05 -7.06 -2.02
C PRO A 17 4.21 -7.38 -0.79
N ASP A 18 4.61 -6.84 0.35
CA ASP A 18 3.87 -6.97 1.61
C ASP A 18 3.10 -5.65 1.89
N PRO A 19 1.75 -5.68 1.90
CA PRO A 19 0.93 -4.51 2.21
C PRO A 19 1.24 -3.87 3.56
N ALA A 20 1.78 -4.63 4.53
CA ALA A 20 2.19 -4.08 5.83
C ALA A 20 3.32 -3.04 5.70
N TYR A 21 4.07 -3.06 4.60
CA TYR A 21 5.13 -2.11 4.28
C TYR A 21 4.69 -1.01 3.31
N LEU A 22 3.38 -0.91 3.01
CA LEU A 22 2.86 0.16 2.17
C LEU A 22 3.12 1.52 2.82
N TYR A 23 3.99 2.31 2.20
CA TYR A 23 4.20 3.68 2.63
C TYR A 23 3.07 4.58 2.12
N MET A 24 2.17 4.93 3.04
CA MET A 24 1.06 5.85 2.78
C MET A 24 1.57 7.28 2.60
N SER A 25 2.10 7.60 1.43
CA SER A 25 2.45 8.98 1.05
C SER A 25 1.21 9.88 1.06
N ARG A 26 1.39 11.21 0.94
CA ARG A 26 0.26 12.15 0.88
C ARG A 26 -0.72 11.79 -0.24
N ILE A 27 -0.20 11.42 -1.41
CA ILE A 27 -1.04 11.07 -2.57
C ILE A 27 -1.75 9.72 -2.37
N HIS A 28 -1.10 8.72 -1.77
CA HIS A 28 -1.72 7.42 -1.49
C HIS A 28 -2.86 7.56 -0.48
N ARG A 29 -2.68 8.39 0.56
CA ARG A 29 -3.74 8.68 1.54
C ARG A 29 -4.95 9.35 0.89
N LEU A 30 -4.73 10.34 0.02
CA LEU A 30 -5.83 11.01 -0.68
C LEU A 30 -6.59 10.04 -1.59
N ALA A 31 -5.86 9.20 -2.34
CA ALA A 31 -6.47 8.18 -3.19
C ALA A 31 -7.33 7.19 -2.39
N LEU A 32 -6.84 6.74 -1.22
CA LEU A 32 -7.59 5.87 -0.32
C LEU A 32 -8.86 6.54 0.21
N VAL A 33 -8.78 7.80 0.66
CA VAL A 33 -9.95 8.55 1.14
C VAL A 33 -11.02 8.68 0.05
N HIS A 34 -10.63 8.93 -1.20
CA HIS A 34 -11.59 9.00 -2.31
C HIS A 34 -12.25 7.65 -2.60
N LEU A 35 -11.50 6.56 -2.48
CA LEU A 35 -12.03 5.21 -2.64
C LEU A 35 -13.01 4.84 -1.52
N GLU A 36 -12.67 5.14 -0.27
CA GLU A 36 -13.56 4.95 0.88
C GLU A 36 -14.85 5.76 0.72
N TYR A 37 -14.72 7.04 0.33
CA TYR A 37 -15.87 7.90 0.08
C TYR A 37 -16.78 7.33 -1.01
N GLY A 38 -16.23 6.90 -2.15
CA GLY A 38 -17.01 6.31 -3.23
C GLY A 38 -17.70 5.01 -2.80
N LEU A 39 -17.05 4.19 -1.98
CA LEU A 39 -17.63 2.97 -1.42
C LEU A 39 -18.82 3.29 -0.50
N MET A 40 -18.68 4.27 0.40
CA MET A 40 -19.76 4.70 1.30
C MET A 40 -20.98 5.24 0.54
N HIS A 41 -20.77 5.89 -0.60
CA HIS A 41 -21.85 6.46 -1.42
C HIS A 41 -22.36 5.52 -2.51
N ARG A 42 -21.92 4.25 -2.51
CA ARG A 42 -22.29 3.22 -3.51
C ARG A 42 -22.09 3.71 -4.95
N ALA A 43 -20.95 4.36 -5.21
CA ALA A 43 -20.57 4.70 -6.58
C ALA A 43 -20.53 3.43 -7.44
N GLY A 44 -21.13 3.48 -8.64
CA GLY A 44 -21.18 2.32 -9.54
C GLY A 44 -19.80 1.86 -10.04
N PHE A 45 -18.83 2.77 -10.10
CA PHE A 45 -17.42 2.49 -10.38
C PHE A 45 -16.53 3.57 -9.78
N ILE A 46 -15.29 3.22 -9.44
CA ILE A 46 -14.25 4.14 -8.94
C ILE A 46 -12.95 3.80 -9.68
N VAL A 47 -12.24 4.81 -10.15
CA VAL A 47 -10.94 4.64 -10.83
C VAL A 47 -9.90 5.47 -10.09
N ILE A 48 -8.82 4.80 -9.67
CA ILE A 48 -7.59 5.45 -9.20
C ILE A 48 -6.55 5.27 -10.31
N SER A 49 -5.90 6.35 -10.72
CA SER A 49 -4.80 6.32 -11.68
C SER A 49 -3.57 7.02 -11.12
N GLY A 50 -2.41 6.63 -11.62
CA GLY A 50 -1.11 7.16 -11.25
C GLY A 50 -0.05 6.77 -12.27
N ASP A 51 1.13 7.35 -12.13
CA ASP A 51 2.28 7.04 -12.99
C ASP A 51 2.83 5.63 -12.72
N ILE A 52 3.78 5.20 -13.54
CA ILE A 52 4.40 3.88 -13.40
C ILE A 52 5.12 3.79 -12.05
N GLY A 53 4.73 2.82 -11.23
CA GLY A 53 5.36 2.53 -9.93
C GLY A 53 4.87 3.40 -8.77
N THR A 54 3.73 4.08 -8.88
CA THR A 54 3.17 4.94 -7.81
C THR A 54 2.35 4.19 -6.76
N GLY A 55 2.68 2.92 -6.49
CA GLY A 55 1.94 2.10 -5.54
C GLY A 55 0.89 1.22 -6.20
#